data_AF-A0A2X1PD87-F1
#
_entry.id   AF-A0A2X1PD87-F1
#
_cell.length_a   1.000
_cell.length_b   1.000
_cell.length_c   1.000
_cell.angle_alpha   90.00
_cell.angle_beta   90.00
_cell.angle_gamma   90.00
#
_symmetry.space_group_name_H-M   'P 1'
#
loop_
_entity.id
_entity.type
_entity.pdbx_description
1 polymer ?
#
loop_
_entity_poly.entity_id
_entity_poly.type
_entity_poly.pdbx_seq_one_letter_code
_entity_poly.pdbx_strand_id
1 'polypeptide(L)'
;MTQQITLIKDKILSDNYFTLHNITYDLTRKDGEVIRHKREVYDRGNGATILLYNTKKKTVVLIRQFRVATWVNGNESGQLIESCAGLLDNDEPEVCIRKEAIEETGYEVGEVAQII
;
A
#
# COMPACT_ATOMS: atom_id res chain seq x y z
N MET A 1 -5.22 -27.64 -5.22
CA MET A 1 -6.64 -27.27 -5.12
C MET A 1 -6.73 -26.04 -4.25
N THR A 2 -7.19 -24.92 -4.81
CA THR A 2 -7.54 -23.72 -4.05
C THR A 2 -8.72 -24.06 -3.14
N GLN A 3 -8.66 -23.64 -1.87
CA GLN A 3 -9.81 -23.79 -0.96
C GLN A 3 -10.96 -22.92 -1.48
N GLN A 4 -12.19 -23.44 -1.42
CA GLN A 4 -13.36 -22.66 -1.79
C GLN A 4 -13.63 -21.59 -0.73
N ILE A 5 -13.80 -20.35 -1.18
CA ILE A 5 -14.10 -19.19 -0.33
C ILE A 5 -15.44 -18.62 -0.80
N THR A 6 -16.36 -18.36 0.11
CA THR A 6 -17.64 -17.73 -0.19
C THR A 6 -17.84 -16.52 0.70
N LEU A 7 -18.01 -15.34 0.09
CA LEU A 7 -18.37 -14.12 0.81
C LEU A 7 -19.80 -14.24 1.33
N ILE A 8 -19.99 -14.05 2.64
CA ILE A 8 -21.29 -14.15 3.29
C ILE A 8 -21.85 -12.76 3.59
N LYS A 9 -21.00 -11.86 4.07
CA LYS A 9 -21.40 -10.49 4.41
C LYS A 9 -20.21 -9.58 4.31
N ASP A 10 -20.43 -8.42 3.71
CA ASP A 10 -19.56 -7.28 3.82
C ASP A 10 -20.30 -6.17 4.58
N LYS A 11 -19.74 -5.69 5.68
CA LYS A 11 -20.31 -4.61 6.49
C LYS A 11 -19.28 -3.49 6.58
N ILE A 12 -19.65 -2.31 6.10
CA ILE A 12 -18.90 -1.08 6.34
C ILE A 12 -18.96 -0.72 7.84
N LEU A 13 -17.79 -0.56 8.46
CA LEU A 13 -17.61 -0.05 9.81
C LEU A 13 -17.29 1.44 9.83
N SER A 14 -16.59 1.94 8.81
CA SER A 14 -16.26 3.36 8.61
C SER A 14 -16.04 3.63 7.12
N ASP A 15 -16.46 4.80 6.64
CA ASP A 15 -16.35 5.19 5.22
C ASP A 15 -16.25 6.72 5.07
N ASN A 16 -15.13 7.27 5.56
CA ASN A 16 -14.89 8.71 5.46
C ASN A 16 -14.13 9.02 4.17
N TYR A 17 -12.84 8.67 4.14
CA TYR A 17 -11.98 8.77 2.96
C TYR A 17 -11.54 7.38 2.49
N PHE A 18 -11.13 6.54 3.45
CA PHE A 18 -10.86 5.12 3.27
C PHE A 18 -11.95 4.29 3.94
N THR A 19 -12.15 3.06 3.46
CA THR A 19 -13.23 2.20 3.92
C THR A 19 -12.70 1.08 4.82
N LEU A 20 -13.29 0.96 6.01
CA LEU A 20 -13.03 -0.15 6.93
C LEU A 20 -14.21 -1.12 6.88
N HIS A 21 -13.94 -2.36 6.51
CA HIS A 21 -14.93 -3.43 6.38
C HIS A 21 -14.82 -4.44 7.52
N ASN A 22 -15.94 -5.06 7.87
CA ASN A 22 -15.98 -6.30 8.66
C ASN A 22 -16.55 -7.42 7.78
N ILE A 23 -15.64 -8.17 7.15
CA ILE A 23 -15.95 -9.18 6.16
C ILE A 23 -16.19 -10.52 6.86
N THR A 24 -17.37 -11.09 6.62
CA THR A 24 -17.72 -12.46 6.98
C THR A 24 -17.64 -13.34 5.75
N TYR A 25 -16.85 -14.41 5.82
CA TYR A 25 -16.72 -15.37 4.73
C TYR A 25 -16.65 -16.80 5.28
N ASP A 26 -17.09 -17.75 4.47
CA ASP A 26 -16.99 -19.17 4.74
C ASP A 26 -15.81 -19.74 3.95
N LEU A 27 -14.97 -20.54 4.62
CA LEU A 27 -13.81 -21.22 4.03
C LEU A 27 -14.03 -22.74 4.11
N THR A 28 -14.02 -23.41 2.97
CA THR A 28 -14.14 -24.88 2.89
C THR A 28 -12.77 -25.52 3.01
N ARG A 29 -12.56 -26.30 4.08
CA ARG A 29 -11.35 -27.09 4.32
C ARG A 29 -11.25 -28.28 3.37
N LYS A 30 -10.09 -28.93 3.35
CA LYS A 30 -9.82 -30.09 2.46
C LYS A 30 -10.73 -31.30 2.74
N ASP A 31 -11.21 -31.43 3.96
CA ASP A 31 -12.15 -32.46 4.43
C ASP A 31 -13.63 -32.11 4.14
N GLY A 32 -13.90 -30.95 3.52
CA GLY A 32 -15.25 -30.48 3.25
C GLY A 32 -15.90 -29.72 4.41
N GLU A 33 -15.24 -29.60 5.56
CA GLU A 33 -15.73 -28.79 6.68
C GLU A 33 -15.77 -27.31 6.26
N VAL A 34 -16.90 -26.65 6.50
CA VAL A 34 -17.07 -25.22 6.22
C VAL A 34 -16.95 -24.43 7.51
N ILE A 35 -16.02 -23.47 7.54
CA ILE A 35 -15.78 -22.63 8.71
C ILE A 35 -16.00 -21.17 8.40
N ARG A 36 -16.90 -20.56 9.20
CA ARG A 36 -17.19 -19.13 9.13
C ARG A 36 -16.13 -18.30 9.85
N HIS A 37 -15.55 -17.36 9.12
CA HIS A 37 -14.58 -16.38 9.61
C HIS A 37 -15.17 -14.98 9.57
N LYS A 38 -14.66 -14.11 10.46
CA LYS A 38 -14.88 -12.67 10.43
C LYS A 38 -13.54 -11.95 10.53
N ARG A 39 -13.30 -10.96 9.67
CA ARG A 39 -12.06 -10.18 9.64
C ARG A 39 -12.37 -8.71 9.41
N GLU A 40 -11.71 -7.85 10.15
CA GLU A 40 -11.62 -6.44 9.79
C GLU A 40 -10.62 -6.29 8.64
N VAL A 41 -11.02 -5.55 7.60
CA VAL A 41 -10.21 -5.31 6.40
C VAL A 41 -10.25 -3.82 6.14
N TYR A 42 -9.07 -3.18 6.20
CA TYR A 42 -8.95 -1.75 5.97
C TYR A 42 -8.45 -1.49 4.55
N ASP A 43 -9.34 -0.98 3.71
CA ASP A 43 -9.04 -0.64 2.32
C ASP A 43 -8.56 0.82 2.23
N ARG A 44 -7.28 0.97 1.85
CA ARG A 44 -6.62 2.27 1.68
C ARG A 44 -6.24 2.53 0.22
N GLY A 45 -6.73 1.69 -0.70
CA GLY A 45 -6.27 1.63 -2.07
C GLY A 45 -4.85 1.06 -2.22
N ASN A 46 -4.40 1.00 -3.47
CA ASN A 46 -3.06 0.60 -3.84
C ASN A 46 -2.16 1.84 -4.00
N GLY A 47 -0.84 1.61 -4.00
CA GLY A 47 0.15 2.65 -4.24
C GLY A 47 1.36 2.13 -4.99
N ALA A 48 2.23 3.05 -5.41
CA ALA A 48 3.52 2.76 -6.03
C ALA A 48 4.64 3.44 -5.25
N THR A 49 5.86 2.88 -5.32
CA THR A 49 7.07 3.50 -4.75
C THR A 49 8.26 3.30 -5.68
N ILE A 50 9.23 4.21 -5.64
CA ILE A 50 10.45 4.16 -6.45
C ILE A 50 11.69 4.49 -5.62
N LEU A 51 12.75 3.71 -5.84
CA LEU A 51 14.08 4.01 -5.33
C LEU A 51 14.94 4.55 -6.47
N LEU A 52 15.34 5.82 -6.35
CA LEU A 52 16.27 6.43 -7.30
C LEU A 52 17.70 6.15 -6.87
N TYR A 53 18.53 5.68 -7.80
CA TYR A 53 19.93 5.39 -7.53
C TYR A 53 20.82 5.92 -8.66
N ASN A 54 22.05 6.30 -8.30
CA ASN A 54 23.06 6.77 -9.23
C ASN A 54 24.32 5.91 -9.09
N THR A 55 24.63 5.12 -10.11
CA THR A 55 25.75 4.16 -10.10
C THR A 55 27.12 4.84 -10.10
N LYS A 56 27.27 5.98 -10.79
CA LYS A 56 28.53 6.73 -10.86
C LYS A 56 28.88 7.36 -9.51
N LYS A 57 27.89 7.96 -8.85
CA LYS A 57 28.05 8.61 -7.54
C LYS A 57 27.94 7.64 -6.36
N LYS A 58 27.41 6.43 -6.60
CA LYS A 58 27.07 5.44 -5.56
C LYS A 58 26.12 6.01 -4.50
N THR A 59 25.10 6.73 -4.94
CA THR A 59 24.13 7.40 -4.07
C THR A 59 22.71 6.95 -4.38
N VAL A 60 21.83 7.08 -3.39
CA VAL A 60 20.37 6.97 -3.55
C VAL A 60 19.70 8.29 -3.17
N VAL A 61 18.49 8.51 -3.69
CA VAL A 61 17.63 9.60 -3.24
C VAL A 61 16.48 8.99 -2.43
N LEU A 62 16.28 9.54 -1.24
CA LEU A 62 15.19 9.23 -0.33
C LEU A 62 14.54 10.54 0.09
N ILE A 63 13.34 10.45 0.64
CA ILE A 63 12.62 11.58 1.19
C ILE A 63 12.49 11.45 2.70
N ARG A 64 12.16 12.56 3.37
CA ARG A 64 11.85 12.57 4.80
C ARG A 64 10.62 13.43 5.05
N GLN A 65 9.58 12.84 5.64
CA GLN A 65 8.32 13.52 5.91
C GLN A 65 7.69 13.07 7.24
N PHE A 66 6.76 13.85 7.77
CA PHE A 66 6.03 13.51 8.99
C PHE A 66 4.92 12.48 8.70
N ARG A 67 4.91 11.37 9.45
CA ARG A 67 3.91 10.30 9.38
C ARG A 67 3.25 10.09 10.74
N VAL A 68 2.02 10.57 10.89
CA VAL A 68 1.25 10.52 12.15
C VAL A 68 1.12 9.11 12.73
N ALA A 69 0.96 8.09 11.88
CA ALA A 69 0.82 6.69 12.31
C ALA A 69 2.08 6.16 13.01
N THR A 70 3.28 6.61 12.60
CA THR A 70 4.53 6.23 13.28
C THR A 70 4.71 7.02 14.57
N TRP A 71 4.32 8.30 14.56
CA TRP A 71 4.44 9.18 15.71
C TRP A 71 3.68 8.65 16.93
N VAL A 72 2.42 8.23 16.73
CA VAL A 72 1.60 7.65 17.80
C VAL A 72 2.04 6.24 18.21
N ASN A 73 3.03 5.66 17.53
CA ASN A 73 3.49 4.28 17.73
C ASN A 73 5.02 4.18 17.94
N GLY A 74 5.62 5.16 18.62
CA GLY A 74 6.99 5.08 19.11
C GLY A 74 8.07 5.78 18.26
N ASN A 75 7.72 6.40 17.12
CA ASN A 75 8.63 7.32 16.44
C ASN A 75 8.49 8.73 17.04
N GLU A 76 9.34 9.09 18.00
CA GLU A 76 9.25 10.34 18.77
C GLU A 76 9.06 11.60 17.91
N SER A 77 9.81 11.71 16.80
CA SER A 77 9.71 12.87 15.90
C SER A 77 8.58 12.78 14.86
N GLY A 78 8.04 11.58 14.64
CA GLY A 78 7.15 11.27 13.52
C GLY A 78 7.79 11.39 12.14
N GLN A 79 9.03 11.87 12.03
CA GLN A 79 9.74 11.99 10.76
C GLN A 79 10.21 10.60 10.31
N LEU A 80 9.87 10.20 9.09
CA LEU A 80 10.23 8.91 8.52
C LEU A 80 11.03 9.12 7.25
N ILE A 81 12.13 8.38 7.12
CA ILE A 81 12.89 8.29 5.87
C ILE A 81 12.28 7.18 5.03
N GLU A 82 11.92 7.50 3.79
CA GLU A 82 11.16 6.61 2.90
C GLU A 82 11.70 6.71 1.46
N SER A 83 11.42 5.70 0.64
CA SER A 83 11.43 5.87 -0.81
C SER A 83 10.27 6.76 -1.24
N CYS A 84 10.43 7.49 -2.35
CA CYS A 84 9.35 8.29 -2.93
C CYS A 84 8.15 7.38 -3.25
N ALA A 85 6.94 7.79 -2.87
CA ALA A 85 5.77 6.92 -2.94
C ALA A 85 4.46 7.71 -2.95
N GLY A 86 3.48 7.20 -3.69
CA GLY A 86 2.14 7.77 -3.77
C GLY A 86 1.04 6.72 -3.87
N LEU A 87 -0.20 7.16 -3.63
CA LEU A 87 -1.40 6.36 -3.93
C LEU A 87 -1.64 6.39 -5.43
N LEU A 88 -2.18 5.30 -5.97
CA LEU A 88 -2.45 5.23 -7.41
C LEU A 88 -3.51 6.25 -7.86
N ASP A 89 -4.52 6.54 -7.03
CA ASP A 89 -5.61 7.48 -7.34
C ASP A 89 -6.23 7.32 -8.75
N ASN A 90 -6.39 6.06 -9.17
CA ASN A 90 -6.85 5.63 -10.51
C ASN A 90 -5.86 5.80 -11.67
N ASP A 91 -4.63 6.25 -11.40
CA ASP A 91 -3.53 6.19 -12.36
C ASP A 91 -2.94 4.78 -12.44
N GLU A 92 -2.39 4.44 -13.61
CA GLU A 92 -1.55 3.25 -13.76
C GLU A 92 -0.26 3.38 -12.92
N PRO A 93 0.31 2.29 -12.38
CA PRO A 93 1.45 2.36 -11.45
C PRO A 93 2.65 3.17 -11.95
N GLU A 94 3.02 3.05 -13.23
CA GLU A 94 4.14 3.80 -13.80
C GLU A 94 3.82 5.30 -13.97
N VAL A 95 2.57 5.63 -14.31
CA VAL A 95 2.12 7.04 -14.44
C VAL A 95 2.16 7.72 -13.08
N CYS A 96 1.56 7.09 -12.06
CA CYS A 96 1.58 7.54 -10.68
C CYS A 96 3.02 7.79 -10.21
N ILE A 97 3.90 6.81 -10.34
CA ILE A 97 5.22 6.92 -9.70
C ILE A 97 6.17 7.90 -10.39
N ARG A 98 6.00 8.13 -11.70
CA ARG A 98 6.75 9.17 -12.43
C ARG A 98 6.34 10.57 -11.97
N LYS A 99 5.03 10.79 -11.75
CA LYS A 99 4.49 12.04 -11.21
C LYS A 99 4.99 12.30 -9.78
N GLU A 100 4.89 11.30 -8.92
CA GLU A 100 5.37 11.41 -7.53
C GLU A 100 6.89 11.70 -7.47
N ALA A 101 7.68 11.07 -8.35
CA ALA A 101 9.13 11.29 -8.38
C ALA A 101 9.50 12.76 -8.64
N ILE A 102 8.84 13.42 -9.61
CA ILE A 102 9.10 14.84 -9.86
C ILE A 102 8.55 15.74 -8.75
N GLU A 103 7.39 15.42 -8.19
CA GLU A 103 6.75 16.22 -7.12
C GLU A 103 7.51 16.15 -5.79
N GLU A 104 7.90 14.96 -5.35
CA GLU A 104 8.52 14.75 -4.03
C GLU A 104 10.05 14.91 -4.06
N THR A 105 10.71 14.58 -5.18
CA THR A 105 12.18 14.55 -5.25
C THR A 105 12.77 15.58 -6.21
N GLY A 106 11.96 16.17 -7.09
CA GLY A 106 12.42 17.10 -8.11
C GLY A 106 13.10 16.45 -9.32
N TYR A 107 13.08 15.12 -9.43
CA TYR A 107 13.71 14.38 -10.53
C TYR A 107 12.67 13.87 -11.53
N GLU A 108 12.78 14.31 -12.78
CA GLU A 108 12.13 13.65 -13.91
C GLU A 108 12.89 12.37 -14.26
N VAL A 109 12.27 11.22 -14.04
CA VAL A 109 12.93 9.91 -14.17
C VAL A 109 12.89 9.38 -15.61
N GLY A 110 13.98 8.73 -16.03
CA GLY A 110 14.10 8.09 -17.34
C GLY A 110 13.45 6.69 -17.37
N GLU A 111 14.21 5.68 -17.79
CA GLU A 111 13.76 4.29 -17.72
C GLU A 111 13.46 3.87 -16.27
N VAL A 112 12.33 3.17 -16.09
CA VAL A 112 11.95 2.58 -14.80
C VAL A 112 11.92 1.06 -14.94
N ALA A 113 12.31 0.36 -13.88
CA ALA A 113 12.28 -1.09 -13.83
C ALA A 113 11.32 -1.54 -12.72
N GLN A 114 10.22 -2.18 -13.11
CA GLN A 114 9.31 -2.80 -12.16
C GLN A 114 9.94 -4.06 -11.56
N ILE A 115 9.93 -4.15 -10.24
CA ILE A 115 10.34 -5.35 -9.52
C ILE A 115 9.11 -6.24 -9.34
N ILE A 116 9.20 -7.50 -9.79
CA ILE A 116 8.14 -8.51 -9.76
C ILE A 116 8.52 -9.60 -8.76
#